data_AF-A0A421JQF1-F1
#
_entry.id   AF-A0A421JQF1-F1
#
_cell.length_a   1.000
_cell.length_b   1.000
_cell.length_c   1.000
_cell.angle_alpha   90.00
_cell.angle_beta   90.00
_cell.angle_gamma   90.00
#
_symmetry.space_group_name_H-M   'P 1'
#
loop_
_entity.id
_entity.type
_entity.pdbx_description
1 polymer ?
#
loop_
_entity_poly.entity_id
_entity_poly.type
_entity_poly.pdbx_seq_one_letter_code
_entity_poly.pdbx_strand_id
1 'polypeptide(L)'
;MAPKDNKRRDQQRGRGKSIVVTDSLNAGASKIKKKIRDIERLLGKKNSNLPADKRIEYDRALKALHVELGNAQMQIKAKEIAKKYHMVRFFEKKKAIRKLKQLRKQFEEATKTEVRKDIKKARKAVKQGEIDVAYVVMFPKTEKYISLYPNPKENDEVDSKSRNAILGAKRTQERRAQFRKEVEKLMEDGKLPFAIDDAIAGKTIRLDFAPQSAQFTQEIDAPQANADEQEQDEFFE
;
A
#
# COMPACT_ATOMS: atom_id res chain seq x y z
N MET A 1 4.67 60.73 35.42
CA MET A 1 4.87 59.27 35.40
C MET A 1 3.53 58.64 35.04
N ALA A 2 3.29 58.30 33.76
CA ALA A 2 2.00 57.80 33.29
C ALA A 2 2.01 56.25 33.28
N PRO A 3 0.99 55.57 33.82
CA PRO A 3 0.94 54.11 33.79
C PRO A 3 0.62 53.61 32.38
N LYS A 4 1.46 52.72 31.85
CA LYS A 4 1.23 52.03 30.57
C LYS A 4 0.17 50.95 30.79
N ASP A 5 -1.03 51.20 30.28
CA ASP A 5 -2.11 50.22 30.16
C ASP A 5 -1.68 49.06 29.25
N ASN A 6 -1.29 47.94 29.86
CA ASN A 6 -0.96 46.71 29.14
C ASN A 6 -2.24 45.92 28.87
N LYS A 7 -2.99 46.33 27.85
CA LYS A 7 -4.13 45.56 27.32
C LYS A 7 -3.63 44.23 26.76
N ARG A 8 -3.68 43.19 27.59
CA ARG A 8 -3.51 41.79 27.17
C ARG A 8 -4.56 41.53 26.09
N ARG A 9 -4.11 41.39 24.83
CA ARG A 9 -4.93 40.90 23.71
C ARG A 9 -5.34 39.47 24.02
N ASP A 10 -6.48 39.31 24.67
CA ASP A 10 -7.13 38.02 24.83
C ASP A 10 -7.66 37.61 23.45
N GLN A 11 -6.85 36.85 22.71
CA GLN A 11 -7.30 36.22 21.48
C GLN A 11 -8.31 35.16 21.88
N GLN A 12 -9.59 35.54 21.95
CA GLN A 12 -10.73 34.62 21.88
C GLN A 12 -10.63 33.85 20.56
N ARG A 13 -9.86 32.77 20.57
CA ARG A 13 -9.82 31.80 19.48
C ARG A 13 -11.19 31.13 19.45
N GLY A 14 -11.92 31.35 18.36
CA GLY A 14 -13.34 31.03 18.22
C GLY A 14 -13.72 29.66 18.77
N ARG A 15 -14.38 29.67 19.94
CA ARG A 15 -14.92 28.50 20.63
C ARG A 15 -16.20 27.94 19.98
N GLY A 16 -16.55 28.38 18.78
CA GLY A 16 -17.81 28.04 18.11
C GLY A 16 -17.71 27.78 16.60
N LYS A 17 -16.50 27.61 16.04
CA LYS A 17 -16.39 27.17 14.64
C LYS A 17 -16.75 25.69 14.57
N SER A 18 -17.76 25.34 13.77
CA SER A 18 -18.10 23.95 13.47
C SER A 18 -16.86 23.21 12.97
N ILE A 19 -16.63 22.01 13.49
CA ILE A 19 -15.54 21.14 13.04
C ILE A 19 -15.91 20.64 11.65
N VAL A 20 -15.46 21.37 10.64
CA VAL A 20 -15.64 20.98 9.26
C VAL A 20 -14.61 19.88 8.97
N VAL A 21 -15.09 18.63 8.94
CA VAL A 21 -14.29 17.44 8.62
C VAL A 21 -13.77 17.51 7.19
N THR A 22 -14.46 18.20 6.28
CA THR A 22 -14.08 18.29 4.85
C THR A 22 -12.74 18.96 4.62
N ASP A 23 -12.35 19.94 5.44
CA ASP A 23 -11.03 20.60 5.36
C ASP A 23 -9.88 19.65 5.76
N SER A 24 -10.21 18.54 6.43
CA SER A 24 -9.26 17.52 6.85
C SER A 24 -8.98 16.51 5.75
N LEU A 25 -10.01 16.18 4.94
CA LEU A 25 -10.02 15.09 3.94
C LEU A 25 -8.87 15.14 2.92
N ASN A 26 -8.28 16.32 2.71
CA ASN A 26 -7.14 16.54 1.81
C ASN A 26 -5.91 17.11 2.54
N ALA A 27 -5.90 17.11 3.87
CA ALA A 27 -4.86 17.70 4.69
C ALA A 27 -3.75 16.68 5.00
N GLY A 28 -2.51 17.15 5.14
CA GLY A 28 -1.40 16.27 5.53
C GLY A 28 -1.60 15.63 6.90
N ALA A 29 -1.02 14.45 7.14
CA ALA A 29 -1.21 13.63 8.36
C ALA A 29 -1.03 14.41 9.68
N SER A 30 -0.14 15.42 9.71
CA SER A 30 0.05 16.28 10.88
C SER A 30 -1.19 17.12 11.22
N LYS A 31 -1.88 17.66 10.20
CA LYS A 31 -3.13 18.44 10.37
C LYS A 31 -4.27 17.53 10.86
N ILE A 32 -4.38 16.31 10.33
CA ILE A 32 -5.37 15.32 10.78
C ILE A 32 -5.12 14.95 12.25
N LYS A 33 -3.87 14.64 12.64
CA LYS A 33 -3.50 14.38 14.04
C LYS A 33 -3.78 15.56 14.97
N LYS A 34 -3.67 16.79 14.49
CA LYS A 34 -4.02 17.98 15.27
C LYS A 34 -5.53 18.03 15.52
N LYS A 35 -6.34 17.84 14.47
CA LYS A 35 -7.81 17.82 14.59
C LYS A 35 -8.31 16.71 15.50
N ILE A 36 -7.75 15.49 15.39
CA ILE A 36 -8.06 14.38 16.31
C ILE A 36 -7.84 14.81 17.77
N ARG A 37 -6.66 15.33 18.10
CA ARG A 37 -6.35 15.81 19.46
C ARG A 37 -7.27 16.94 19.92
N ASP A 38 -7.65 17.84 19.02
CA ASP A 38 -8.55 18.96 19.34
C ASP A 38 -9.97 18.44 19.66
N ILE A 39 -10.47 17.44 18.92
CA ILE A 39 -11.77 16.79 19.16
C ILE A 39 -11.74 15.92 20.42
N GLU A 40 -10.69 15.12 20.64
CA GLU A 40 -10.50 14.34 21.87
C GLU A 40 -10.51 15.24 23.12
N ARG A 41 -9.84 16.40 23.04
CA ARG A 41 -9.85 17.41 24.11
C ARG A 41 -11.24 18.01 24.32
N LEU A 42 -12.01 18.18 23.25
CA LEU A 42 -13.37 18.71 23.31
C LEU A 42 -14.35 17.71 23.94
N LEU A 43 -14.19 16.42 23.66
CA LEU A 43 -14.95 15.32 24.26
C LEU A 43 -14.52 14.97 25.69
N GLY A 44 -13.33 15.41 26.12
CA GLY A 44 -12.81 15.15 27.46
C GLY A 44 -13.69 15.70 28.59
N LYS A 45 -13.65 15.03 29.75
CA LYS A 45 -14.48 15.28 30.96
C LYS A 45 -14.52 16.74 31.44
N LYS A 46 -13.51 17.55 31.12
CA LYS A 46 -13.43 18.98 31.48
C LYS A 46 -14.45 19.87 30.74
N ASN A 47 -15.04 19.38 29.65
CA ASN A 47 -16.04 20.07 28.83
C ASN A 47 -17.41 19.36 28.90
N SER A 48 -17.86 18.98 30.10
CA SER A 48 -19.09 18.19 30.29
C SER A 48 -20.38 18.91 29.87
N ASN A 49 -20.34 20.23 29.64
CA ASN A 49 -21.49 21.05 29.25
C ASN A 49 -21.78 21.03 27.73
N LEU A 50 -21.39 19.96 27.03
CA LEU A 50 -21.63 19.82 25.60
C LEU A 50 -22.98 19.14 25.34
N PRO A 51 -23.85 19.68 24.45
CA PRO A 51 -25.10 19.02 24.07
C PRO A 51 -24.87 17.60 23.52
N ALA A 52 -25.83 16.70 23.78
CA ALA A 52 -25.75 15.30 23.35
C ALA A 52 -25.56 15.16 21.82
N ASP A 53 -26.31 15.94 21.03
CA ASP A 53 -26.21 15.95 19.56
C ASP A 53 -24.80 16.27 19.07
N LYS A 54 -24.14 17.24 19.73
CA LYS A 54 -22.77 17.65 19.40
C LYS A 54 -21.74 16.60 19.80
N ARG A 55 -21.98 15.86 20.88
CA ARG A 55 -21.12 14.74 21.28
C ARG A 55 -21.13 13.64 20.22
N ILE A 56 -22.31 13.24 19.75
CA ILE A 56 -22.48 12.22 18.70
C ILE A 56 -21.81 12.69 17.39
N GLU A 57 -22.00 13.96 17.00
CA GLU A 57 -21.35 14.54 15.82
C GLU A 57 -19.82 14.45 15.89
N TYR A 58 -19.24 14.78 17.06
CA TYR A 58 -17.80 14.73 17.28
C TYR A 58 -17.24 13.32 17.37
N ASP A 59 -17.96 12.36 17.96
CA ASP A 59 -17.56 10.96 17.98
C ASP A 59 -17.53 10.38 16.56
N ARG A 60 -18.55 10.68 15.75
CA ARG A 60 -18.58 10.30 14.33
C ARG A 60 -17.43 10.94 13.54
N ALA A 61 -17.19 12.24 13.77
CA ALA A 61 -16.09 12.96 13.13
C ALA A 61 -14.72 12.40 13.53
N LEU A 62 -14.53 12.04 14.80
CA LEU A 62 -13.30 11.44 15.31
C LEU A 62 -13.03 10.10 14.62
N LYS A 63 -14.03 9.22 14.55
CA LYS A 63 -13.91 7.94 13.83
C LYS A 63 -13.52 8.14 12.37
N ALA A 64 -14.19 9.08 11.67
CA ALA A 64 -13.85 9.40 10.28
C ALA A 64 -12.40 9.89 10.12
N LEU A 65 -11.93 10.77 11.02
CA LEU A 65 -10.55 11.28 11.01
C LEU A 65 -9.51 10.19 11.30
N HIS A 66 -9.82 9.19 12.12
CA HIS A 66 -8.92 8.06 12.34
C HIS A 66 -8.74 7.20 11.08
N VAL A 67 -9.83 6.90 10.38
CA VAL A 67 -9.78 6.20 9.09
C VAL A 67 -8.94 6.99 8.09
N GLU A 68 -9.17 8.30 8.02
CA GLU A 68 -8.44 9.19 7.14
C GLU A 68 -6.94 9.26 7.50
N LEU A 69 -6.61 9.32 8.79
CA LEU A 69 -5.24 9.28 9.27
C LEU A 69 -4.55 7.97 8.86
N GLY A 70 -5.24 6.84 8.95
CA GLY A 70 -4.75 5.54 8.50
C GLY A 70 -4.41 5.56 7.00
N ASN A 71 -5.33 6.06 6.18
CA ASN A 71 -5.11 6.23 4.73
C ASN A 71 -3.92 7.15 4.43
N ALA A 72 -3.83 8.31 5.09
CA ALA A 72 -2.71 9.23 4.92
C ALA A 72 -1.37 8.60 5.30
N GLN A 73 -1.32 7.84 6.39
CA GLN A 73 -0.11 7.12 6.82
C GLN A 73 0.27 6.01 5.83
N MET A 74 -0.68 5.25 5.30
CA MET A 74 -0.42 4.26 4.26
C MET A 74 0.15 4.91 2.99
N GLN A 75 -0.38 6.06 2.57
CA GLN A 75 0.15 6.79 1.42
C GLN A 75 1.59 7.27 1.65
N ILE A 76 1.92 7.71 2.87
CA ILE A 76 3.30 8.07 3.23
C ILE A 76 4.21 6.83 3.15
N LYS A 77 3.81 5.72 3.78
CA LYS A 77 4.56 4.45 3.71
C LYS A 77 4.74 3.96 2.28
N ALA A 78 3.70 4.03 1.45
CA ALA A 78 3.77 3.65 0.04
C ALA A 78 4.77 4.52 -0.74
N LYS A 79 4.84 5.83 -0.47
CA LYS A 79 5.85 6.72 -1.06
C LYS A 79 7.27 6.34 -0.63
N GLU A 80 7.47 6.02 0.65
CA GLU A 80 8.77 5.59 1.17
C GLU A 80 9.22 4.26 0.56
N ILE A 81 8.33 3.27 0.50
CA ILE A 81 8.58 1.97 -0.12
C ILE A 81 8.85 2.13 -1.61
N ALA A 82 8.04 2.94 -2.31
CA ALA A 82 8.25 3.22 -3.73
C ALA A 82 9.62 3.83 -3.97
N LYS A 83 10.06 4.80 -3.15
CA LYS A 83 11.40 5.40 -3.24
C LYS A 83 12.49 4.36 -2.96
N LYS A 84 12.33 3.55 -1.91
CA LYS A 84 13.31 2.52 -1.51
C LYS A 84 13.55 1.48 -2.62
N TYR A 85 12.49 1.03 -3.28
CA TYR A 85 12.57 -0.01 -4.31
C TYR A 85 12.59 0.53 -5.74
N HIS A 86 12.57 1.85 -5.94
CA HIS A 86 12.52 2.47 -7.27
C HIS A 86 13.66 1.98 -8.18
N MET A 87 14.90 2.03 -7.68
CA MET A 87 16.09 1.60 -8.44
C MET A 87 16.10 0.10 -8.69
N VAL A 88 15.79 -0.72 -7.68
CA VAL A 88 15.72 -2.19 -7.83
C VAL A 88 14.70 -2.56 -8.91
N ARG A 89 13.49 -1.99 -8.84
CA ARG A 89 12.43 -2.22 -9.83
C ARG A 89 12.81 -1.70 -11.21
N PHE A 90 13.53 -0.58 -11.31
CA PHE A 90 14.01 -0.06 -12.59
C PHE A 90 14.98 -1.04 -13.27
N PHE A 91 15.97 -1.55 -12.54
CA PHE A 91 16.91 -2.54 -13.08
C PHE A 91 16.23 -3.86 -13.42
N GLU A 92 15.31 -4.32 -12.58
CA GLU A 92 14.50 -5.51 -12.83
C GLU A 92 13.63 -5.36 -14.07
N LYS A 93 12.98 -4.20 -14.26
CA LYS A 93 12.18 -3.89 -15.45
C LYS A 93 13.06 -3.94 -16.70
N LYS A 94 14.24 -3.31 -16.66
CA LYS A 94 15.20 -3.33 -17.78
C LYS A 94 15.67 -4.76 -18.09
N LYS A 95 15.93 -5.57 -17.05
CA LYS A 95 16.36 -6.97 -17.18
C LYS A 95 15.23 -7.84 -17.78
N ALA A 96 14.00 -7.69 -17.30
CA ALA A 96 12.82 -8.39 -17.82
C ALA A 96 12.55 -8.04 -19.29
N ILE A 97 12.57 -6.75 -19.66
CA ILE A 97 12.38 -6.31 -21.04
C ILE A 97 13.47 -6.88 -21.96
N ARG A 98 14.75 -6.82 -21.54
CA ARG A 98 15.85 -7.39 -22.33
C ARG A 98 15.66 -8.89 -22.54
N LYS A 99 15.29 -9.62 -21.49
CA LYS A 99 15.03 -11.06 -21.56
C LYS A 99 13.85 -11.37 -22.49
N LEU A 100 12.75 -10.61 -22.40
CA LEU A 100 11.61 -10.76 -23.30
C LEU A 100 11.98 -10.51 -24.77
N LYS A 101 12.78 -9.48 -25.07
CA LYS A 101 13.29 -9.25 -26.44
C LYS A 101 14.10 -10.43 -26.96
N GLN A 102 14.98 -10.99 -26.13
CA GLN A 102 15.76 -12.18 -26.48
C GLN A 102 14.88 -13.41 -26.74
N LEU A 103 13.87 -13.63 -25.89
CA LEU A 103 12.93 -14.73 -26.02
C LEU A 103 12.05 -14.62 -27.28
N ARG A 104 11.62 -13.39 -27.64
CA ARG A 104 10.89 -13.15 -28.89
C ARG A 104 11.77 -13.46 -30.11
N LYS A 105 13.04 -13.06 -30.10
CA LYS A 105 13.99 -13.42 -31.16
C LYS A 105 14.20 -14.94 -31.26
N GLN A 106 14.38 -15.63 -30.14
CA GLN A 106 14.51 -17.09 -30.11
C GLN A 106 13.25 -17.80 -30.61
N PHE A 107 12.07 -17.24 -30.35
CA PHE A 107 10.82 -17.75 -30.89
C PHE A 107 10.72 -17.60 -32.41
N GLU A 108 11.16 -16.46 -32.96
CA GLU A 108 11.27 -16.27 -34.41
C GLU A 108 12.24 -17.27 -35.05
N GLU A 109 13.42 -17.49 -34.44
CA GLU A 109 14.40 -18.47 -34.90
C GLU A 109 13.87 -19.91 -34.84
N ALA A 110 13.21 -20.28 -33.74
CA ALA A 110 12.59 -21.61 -33.58
C ALA A 110 11.40 -21.83 -34.54
N THR A 111 10.74 -20.76 -34.99
CA THR A 111 9.68 -20.86 -35.99
C THR A 111 10.25 -21.21 -37.36
N LYS A 112 11.46 -20.74 -37.68
CA LYS A 112 12.15 -21.05 -38.95
C LYS A 112 12.64 -22.49 -39.04
N THR A 113 12.92 -23.15 -37.91
CA THR A 113 13.33 -24.56 -37.91
C THR A 113 12.16 -25.53 -38.04
N GLU A 114 10.91 -25.06 -37.99
CA GLU A 114 9.66 -25.83 -38.10
C GLU A 114 9.49 -27.00 -37.11
N VAL A 115 10.38 -27.11 -36.11
CA VAL A 115 10.31 -28.14 -35.08
C VAL A 115 9.22 -27.77 -34.06
N ARG A 116 8.06 -28.43 -34.17
CA ARG A 116 6.89 -28.21 -33.29
C ARG A 116 7.22 -28.15 -31.80
N LYS A 117 8.14 -29.01 -31.32
CA LYS A 117 8.53 -29.06 -29.90
C LYS A 117 9.26 -27.78 -29.48
N ASP A 118 10.15 -27.25 -30.32
CA ASP A 118 10.94 -26.07 -29.99
C ASP A 118 10.12 -24.80 -30.11
N ILE A 119 9.22 -24.72 -31.09
CA ILE A 119 8.22 -23.65 -31.19
C ILE A 119 7.36 -23.59 -29.91
N LYS A 120 6.87 -24.75 -29.43
CA LYS A 120 6.06 -24.82 -28.20
C LYS A 120 6.85 -24.37 -26.96
N LYS A 121 8.12 -24.78 -26.84
CA LYS A 121 8.99 -24.36 -25.75
C LYS A 121 9.27 -22.86 -25.80
N ALA A 122 9.62 -22.33 -26.96
CA ALA A 122 9.89 -20.91 -27.16
C ALA A 122 8.65 -20.05 -26.89
N ARG A 123 7.46 -20.48 -27.33
CA ARG A 123 6.18 -19.80 -27.03
C ARG A 123 5.90 -19.72 -25.53
N LYS A 124 6.11 -20.82 -24.80
CA LYS A 124 5.97 -20.84 -23.34
C LYS A 124 6.98 -19.89 -22.68
N ALA A 125 8.21 -19.87 -23.17
CA ALA A 125 9.24 -18.99 -22.64
C ALA A 125 8.88 -17.50 -22.86
N VAL A 126 8.37 -17.13 -24.05
CA VAL A 126 7.85 -15.79 -24.32
C VAL A 126 6.73 -15.43 -23.34
N LYS A 127 5.73 -16.30 -23.14
CA LYS A 127 4.65 -16.07 -22.16
C LYS A 127 5.20 -15.78 -20.76
N GLN A 128 6.18 -16.57 -20.31
CA GLN A 128 6.84 -16.35 -19.01
C GLN A 128 7.59 -15.01 -18.96
N GLY A 129 8.24 -14.59 -20.04
CA GLY A 129 8.87 -13.28 -20.16
C GLY A 129 7.87 -12.12 -20.08
N GLU A 130 6.68 -12.28 -20.66
CA GLU A 130 5.61 -11.28 -20.58
C GLU A 130 5.02 -11.18 -19.17
N ILE A 131 4.82 -12.31 -18.49
CA ILE A 131 4.43 -12.36 -17.07
C ILE A 131 5.48 -11.66 -16.21
N ASP A 132 6.78 -11.90 -16.46
CA ASP A 132 7.87 -11.25 -15.72
C ASP A 132 7.85 -9.72 -15.90
N VAL A 133 7.61 -9.21 -17.12
CA VAL A 133 7.48 -7.76 -17.36
C VAL A 133 6.27 -7.21 -16.61
N ALA A 134 5.12 -7.90 -16.70
CA ALA A 134 3.90 -7.48 -16.02
C ALA A 134 4.04 -7.50 -14.50
N TYR A 135 4.72 -8.50 -13.94
CA TYR A 135 5.06 -8.59 -12.53
C TYR A 135 5.77 -7.33 -12.04
N VAL A 136 6.85 -6.90 -12.69
CA VAL A 136 7.66 -5.74 -12.23
C VAL A 136 6.84 -4.45 -12.28
N VAL A 137 6.04 -4.30 -13.34
CA VAL A 137 5.21 -3.12 -13.56
C VAL A 137 4.09 -3.06 -12.52
N MET A 138 3.34 -4.14 -12.36
CA MET A 138 2.14 -4.21 -11.53
C MET A 138 2.40 -4.41 -10.04
N PHE A 139 3.61 -4.81 -9.62
CA PHE A 139 3.85 -5.08 -8.20
C PHE A 139 3.45 -3.88 -7.31
N PRO A 140 2.64 -4.10 -6.24
CA PRO A 140 2.13 -3.03 -5.39
C PRO A 140 3.25 -2.16 -4.81
N LYS A 141 3.03 -0.84 -4.76
CA LYS A 141 3.98 0.12 -4.16
C LYS A 141 3.82 0.23 -2.63
N THR A 142 2.79 -0.41 -2.08
CA THR A 142 2.48 -0.50 -0.65
C THR A 142 3.24 -1.62 0.06
N GLU A 143 3.80 -2.57 -0.70
CA GLU A 143 4.49 -3.75 -0.17
C GLU A 143 5.97 -3.75 -0.57
N LYS A 144 6.79 -4.49 0.20
CA LYS A 144 8.20 -4.74 -0.14
C LYS A 144 8.29 -5.47 -1.47
N TYR A 145 9.04 -4.90 -2.42
CA TYR A 145 9.27 -5.54 -3.70
C TYR A 145 10.06 -6.84 -3.55
N ILE A 146 9.58 -7.91 -4.19
CA ILE A 146 10.25 -9.21 -4.24
C ILE A 146 10.91 -9.36 -5.60
N SER A 147 12.24 -9.29 -5.65
CA SER A 147 13.03 -9.40 -6.88
C SER A 147 12.83 -10.75 -7.58
N LEU A 148 12.74 -10.73 -8.90
CA LEU A 148 12.68 -11.91 -9.77
C LEU A 148 14.06 -12.42 -10.16
N TYR A 149 15.04 -11.52 -10.23
CA TYR A 149 16.39 -11.81 -10.66
C TYR A 149 17.42 -11.39 -9.60
N PRO A 150 17.36 -11.99 -8.39
CA PRO A 150 18.30 -11.70 -7.32
C PRO A 150 19.73 -12.03 -7.76
N ASN A 151 20.70 -11.35 -7.17
CA ASN A 151 22.09 -11.66 -7.47
C ASN A 151 22.44 -13.04 -6.91
N PRO A 152 23.17 -13.89 -7.66
CA PRO A 152 23.50 -15.24 -7.21
C PRO A 152 24.23 -15.24 -5.86
N LYS A 153 25.10 -14.25 -5.61
CA LYS A 153 25.79 -14.06 -4.31
C LYS A 153 24.84 -13.88 -3.12
N GLU A 154 23.62 -13.35 -3.31
CA GLU A 154 22.63 -13.22 -2.24
C GLU A 154 21.86 -14.53 -1.98
N ASN A 155 21.77 -15.43 -2.97
CA ASN A 155 21.08 -16.71 -2.81
C ASN A 155 21.94 -17.72 -2.02
N ASP A 156 23.24 -17.77 -2.28
CA ASP A 156 24.16 -18.72 -1.64
C ASP A 156 24.28 -18.47 -0.11
N GLU A 157 24.07 -17.22 0.34
CA GLU A 157 24.05 -16.90 1.76
C GLU A 157 22.81 -17.44 2.51
N VAL A 158 21.71 -17.77 1.82
CA VAL A 158 20.46 -18.20 2.48
C VAL A 158 20.52 -19.67 2.89
N ASP A 159 21.22 -20.50 2.12
CA ASP A 159 21.39 -21.93 2.41
C ASP A 159 22.25 -22.17 3.67
N SER A 160 22.94 -21.14 4.17
CA SER A 160 23.76 -21.18 5.40
C SER A 160 23.07 -20.57 6.63
N LYS A 161 21.81 -20.14 6.55
CA LYS A 161 21.12 -19.37 7.61
C LYS A 161 20.17 -20.21 8.48
N SER A 162 19.88 -19.69 9.67
CA SER A 162 19.03 -20.30 10.72
C SER A 162 17.62 -20.69 10.23
N ARG A 163 16.93 -21.58 10.97
CA ARG A 163 15.58 -22.07 10.66
C ARG A 163 14.57 -20.95 10.30
N ASN A 164 14.66 -19.80 10.98
CA ASN A 164 13.80 -18.64 10.72
C ASN A 164 14.06 -17.98 9.36
N ALA A 165 15.30 -17.95 8.89
CA ALA A 165 15.66 -17.42 7.58
C ALA A 165 15.11 -18.29 6.44
N ILE A 166 15.18 -19.63 6.60
CA ILE A 166 14.61 -20.59 5.65
C ILE A 166 13.10 -20.39 5.56
N LEU A 167 12.41 -20.25 6.71
CA LEU A 167 10.97 -20.01 6.73
C LEU A 167 10.61 -18.67 6.05
N GLY A 168 11.40 -17.63 6.29
CA GLY A 168 11.25 -16.33 5.63
C GLY A 168 11.45 -16.38 4.10
N ALA A 169 12.43 -17.17 3.64
CA ALA A 169 12.66 -17.40 2.22
C ALA A 169 11.49 -18.13 1.55
N LYS A 170 10.94 -19.16 2.20
CA LYS A 170 9.74 -19.88 1.72
C LYS A 170 8.54 -18.93 1.57
N ARG A 171 8.23 -18.13 2.60
CA ARG A 171 7.15 -17.13 2.54
C ARG A 171 7.35 -16.12 1.40
N THR A 172 8.60 -15.70 1.16
CA THR A 172 8.94 -14.78 0.06
C THR A 172 8.72 -15.42 -1.30
N GLN A 173 9.11 -16.69 -1.46
CA GLN A 173 8.89 -17.46 -2.69
C GLN A 173 7.40 -17.71 -2.95
N GLU A 174 6.63 -18.02 -1.91
CA GLU A 174 5.18 -18.20 -1.98
C GLU A 174 4.48 -16.91 -2.43
N ARG A 175 4.78 -15.76 -1.81
CA ARG A 175 4.20 -14.48 -2.22
C ARG A 175 4.57 -14.11 -3.67
N ARG A 176 5.81 -14.38 -4.08
CA ARG A 176 6.25 -14.22 -5.49
C ARG A 176 5.43 -15.09 -6.43
N ALA A 177 5.24 -16.36 -6.08
CA ALA A 177 4.49 -17.31 -6.90
C ALA A 177 3.00 -16.96 -6.97
N GLN A 178 2.39 -16.54 -5.86
CA GLN A 178 1.02 -16.05 -5.81
C GLN A 178 0.81 -14.85 -6.73
N PHE A 179 1.65 -13.82 -6.61
CA PHE A 179 1.52 -12.62 -7.45
C PHE A 179 1.76 -12.92 -8.94
N ARG A 180 2.69 -13.83 -9.25
CA ARG A 180 2.88 -14.31 -10.65
C ARG A 180 1.61 -14.98 -11.20
N LYS A 181 0.94 -15.81 -10.40
CA LYS A 181 -0.34 -16.45 -10.80
C LYS A 181 -1.46 -15.42 -10.97
N GLU A 182 -1.54 -14.43 -10.09
CA GLU A 182 -2.49 -13.31 -10.23
C GLU A 182 -2.29 -12.57 -11.56
N VAL A 183 -1.03 -12.25 -11.89
CA VAL A 183 -0.69 -11.60 -13.17
C VAL A 183 -0.98 -12.50 -14.36
N GLU A 184 -0.65 -13.79 -14.29
CA GLU A 184 -0.96 -14.76 -15.36
C GLU A 184 -2.48 -14.82 -15.63
N LYS A 185 -3.29 -14.88 -14.57
CA LYS A 185 -4.75 -14.86 -14.68
C LYS A 185 -5.26 -13.56 -15.31
N LEU A 186 -4.72 -12.40 -14.90
CA LEU A 186 -5.10 -11.11 -15.48
C LEU A 186 -4.71 -11.00 -16.96
N MET A 187 -3.59 -11.59 -17.36
CA MET A 187 -3.18 -11.68 -18.76
C MET A 187 -4.09 -12.60 -19.58
N GLU A 188 -4.48 -13.75 -19.02
CA GLU A 188 -5.41 -14.68 -19.67
C GLU A 188 -6.82 -14.09 -19.83
N ASP A 189 -7.29 -13.34 -18.82
CA ASP A 189 -8.55 -12.60 -18.86
C ASP A 189 -8.51 -11.38 -19.80
N GLY A 190 -7.34 -10.97 -20.29
CA GLY A 190 -7.16 -9.75 -21.09
C GLY A 190 -7.41 -8.44 -20.33
N LYS A 191 -7.41 -8.46 -18.99
CA LYS A 191 -7.70 -7.31 -18.11
C LYS A 191 -6.45 -6.54 -17.70
N LEU A 192 -5.38 -6.64 -18.48
CA LEU A 192 -4.13 -5.97 -18.15
C LEU A 192 -4.30 -4.45 -18.37
N PRO A 193 -3.92 -3.59 -17.41
CA PRO A 193 -4.14 -2.14 -17.52
C PRO A 193 -3.20 -1.44 -18.53
N PHE A 194 -2.33 -2.18 -19.21
CA PHE A 194 -1.40 -1.67 -20.21
C PHE A 194 -1.03 -2.77 -21.20
N ALA A 195 -0.57 -2.39 -22.40
CA ALA A 195 -0.03 -3.35 -23.36
C ALA A 195 1.44 -3.67 -23.05
N ILE A 196 1.83 -4.95 -23.14
CA ILE A 196 3.22 -5.36 -22.92
C ILE A 196 4.18 -4.64 -23.88
N ASP A 197 3.75 -4.38 -25.11
CA ASP A 197 4.56 -3.68 -26.11
C ASP A 197 4.82 -2.21 -25.73
N ASP A 198 3.90 -1.54 -25.02
CA ASP A 198 4.14 -0.19 -24.49
C ASP A 198 5.23 -0.21 -23.42
N ALA A 199 5.29 -1.27 -22.62
CA ALA A 199 6.35 -1.47 -21.64
C ALA A 199 7.72 -1.66 -22.31
N ILE A 200 7.75 -2.39 -23.43
CA ILE A 200 8.96 -2.62 -24.25
C ILE A 200 9.41 -1.34 -24.95
N ALA A 201 8.47 -0.52 -25.44
CA ALA A 201 8.71 0.77 -26.08
C ALA A 201 9.19 1.85 -25.10
N GLY A 202 9.15 1.59 -23.79
CA GLY A 202 9.61 2.52 -22.76
C GLY A 202 8.60 3.62 -22.42
N LYS A 203 7.33 3.45 -22.81
CA LYS A 203 6.27 4.40 -22.45
C LYS A 203 6.04 4.39 -20.94
N THR A 204 5.67 5.55 -20.40
CA THR A 204 5.34 5.73 -18.99
C THR A 204 3.96 5.13 -18.70
N ILE A 205 3.97 3.94 -18.10
CA ILE A 205 2.75 3.25 -17.68
C ILE A 205 2.28 3.87 -16.36
N ARG A 206 1.18 4.61 -16.41
CA ARG A 206 0.47 5.06 -15.21
C ARG A 206 -0.47 3.95 -14.78
N LEU A 207 -0.11 3.29 -13.70
CA LEU A 207 -1.02 2.37 -13.03
C LEU A 207 -1.81 3.19 -12.04
N ASP A 208 -3.06 3.47 -12.38
CA ASP A 208 -4.05 3.96 -11.44
C ASP A 208 -4.42 2.80 -10.53
N PHE A 209 -3.51 2.47 -9.61
CA PHE A 209 -3.89 1.73 -8.42
C PHE A 209 -4.84 2.65 -7.69
N ALA A 210 -6.15 2.44 -7.89
CA ALA A 210 -7.13 2.90 -6.94
C ALA A 210 -6.57 2.54 -5.56
N PRO A 211 -6.36 3.52 -4.66
CA PRO A 211 -5.94 3.16 -3.32
C PRO A 211 -6.96 2.13 -2.87
N GLN A 212 -6.50 0.92 -2.55
CA GLN A 212 -7.29 0.06 -1.71
C GLN A 212 -7.43 0.88 -0.44
N SER A 213 -8.54 1.63 -0.35
CA SER A 213 -8.98 2.27 0.87
C SER A 213 -8.79 1.20 1.93
N ALA A 214 -8.12 1.51 3.03
CA ALA A 214 -8.06 0.56 4.13
C ALA A 214 -9.49 0.05 4.30
N GLN A 215 -9.72 -1.23 3.99
CA GLN A 215 -10.92 -1.89 4.41
C GLN A 215 -10.71 -2.04 5.91
N PHE A 216 -10.86 -0.93 6.62
CA PHE A 216 -11.14 -0.94 8.04
C PHE A 216 -12.54 -1.53 8.08
N THR A 217 -12.60 -2.86 8.21
CA THR A 217 -13.82 -3.66 8.26
C THR A 217 -14.62 -3.41 9.53
N GLN A 218 -14.15 -2.53 10.42
CA GLN A 218 -15.00 -2.00 11.47
C GLN A 218 -15.89 -0.93 10.85
N GLU A 219 -17.16 -1.29 10.65
CA GLU A 219 -18.21 -0.33 10.37
C GLU A 219 -18.11 0.83 11.36
N ILE A 220 -18.21 2.07 10.87
CA ILE A 220 -18.02 3.29 11.66
C ILE A 220 -19.00 3.31 12.86
N ASP A 221 -20.10 2.58 12.79
CA ASP A 221 -21.13 2.47 13.83
C ASP A 221 -21.17 1.12 14.57
N ALA A 222 -20.22 0.22 14.36
CA ALA A 222 -20.16 -1.01 15.15
C ALA A 222 -19.92 -0.67 16.65
N PRO A 223 -20.69 -1.25 17.59
CA PRO A 223 -20.42 -1.08 19.01
C PRO A 223 -19.03 -1.60 19.33
N GLN A 224 -18.22 -0.78 20.00
CA GLN A 224 -16.93 -1.24 20.52
C GLN A 224 -17.23 -2.25 21.63
N ALA A 225 -16.77 -3.50 21.47
CA ALA A 225 -16.80 -4.47 22.56
C ALA A 225 -15.95 -3.90 23.70
N ASN A 226 -16.58 -3.72 24.87
CA ASN A 226 -15.87 -3.28 26.06
C ASN A 226 -14.81 -4.35 26.42
N ALA A 227 -13.57 -3.93 26.60
CA ALA A 227 -12.46 -4.81 26.97
C ALA A 227 -12.66 -5.48 28.36
N ASP A 228 -13.63 -4.99 29.15
CA ASP A 228 -13.90 -5.46 30.51
C ASP A 228 -14.73 -6.75 30.59
N GLU A 229 -15.26 -7.26 29.47
CA GLU A 229 -16.03 -8.53 29.44
C GLU A 229 -15.17 -9.77 29.18
N GLN A 230 -13.91 -9.63 28.71
CA GLN A 230 -13.07 -10.78 28.38
C GLN A 230 -12.32 -11.37 29.59
N GLU A 231 -12.20 -10.65 30.70
CA GLU A 231 -11.45 -11.13 31.88
C GLU A 231 -12.27 -12.01 32.83
N GLN A 232 -13.58 -12.19 32.62
CA GLN A 232 -14.42 -12.97 33.53
C GLN A 232 -14.52 -14.47 33.18
N ASP A 233 -14.19 -14.86 31.95
CA ASP A 233 -14.40 -16.23 31.46
C ASP A 233 -13.18 -17.17 31.59
N GLU A 234 -12.01 -16.67 32.00
CA GLU A 234 -10.79 -17.49 32.16
C GLU A 234 -10.59 -18.08 33.58
N PHE A 235 -11.51 -17.84 34.54
CA PHE A 235 -11.30 -18.22 35.94
C PHE A 235 -11.80 -19.63 36.33
N PHE A 236 -12.53 -20.33 35.46
CA PHE A 236 -12.97 -21.71 35.71
C PHE A 236 -12.74 -22.61 34.49
N GLU A 237 -11.49 -23.01 34.26
CA GLU A 237 -11.15 -24.26 33.56
C GLU A 237 -10.01 -24.99 34.28
#